data_AF-A0A2U8PK47-F1
#
_entry.id   AF-A0A2U8PK47-F1
#
_cell.length_a   1.000
_cell.length_b   1.000
_cell.length_c   1.000
_cell.angle_alpha   90.00
_cell.angle_beta   90.00
_cell.angle_gamma   90.00
#
_symmetry.space_group_name_H-M   'P 1'
#
loop_
_entity.id
_entity.type
_entity.pdbx_description
1 polymer ?
#
loop_
_entity_poly.entity_id
_entity_poly.type
_entity_poly.pdbx_seq_one_letter_code
_entity_poly.pdbx_strand_id
1 'polypeptide(L)'
;MSFSLPDFRRKWSCRGYMSAGAAMVTAVLGLSLVLAERAEARKYTSPLDIFGIAAPRPRPAVHSARIPLPRPRPEEAPKASDEAPPEADGKPSADKPGADKPAEAAVPAQKPVSACRLALTEEIAIAPSIPDIRGPGACGGEDLVRLEAVVLPDKRKVTVKPAAILRCTMASAIADWLRKDMAPLATSLGSTIGELDNFDSFECRGRNRVVGALLSEHGKANALDVRGIKLANGQSIGLTDRTMSREVRERVLHSVCARFSTVLGPGSDWYHEDHIHLDLAQRRNDYRICQWNVWDPLPQVAPLLPAERPEEAPPREVAAKPEVKPEAKPEAKPEEKEGADDEAVEKSAAPAKSSVKKD
;
A
#
# COMPACT_ATOMS: atom_id res chain seq x y z
N MET A 1 -41.82 -24.77 -5.15
CA MET A 1 -42.24 -23.36 -5.04
C MET A 1 -41.02 -22.52 -5.35
N SER A 2 -41.03 -21.85 -6.51
CA SER A 2 -39.89 -21.07 -7.01
C SER A 2 -40.07 -19.61 -6.60
N PHE A 3 -39.08 -19.04 -5.92
CA PHE A 3 -39.06 -17.61 -5.59
C PHE A 3 -38.04 -16.91 -6.47
N SER A 4 -38.52 -15.90 -7.20
CA SER A 4 -37.74 -15.04 -8.10
C SER A 4 -37.36 -13.75 -7.36
N LEU A 5 -36.10 -13.30 -7.50
CA LEU A 5 -35.59 -12.04 -6.97
C LEU A 5 -35.69 -10.95 -8.05
N PRO A 6 -36.13 -9.72 -7.74
CA PRO A 6 -36.04 -8.61 -8.67
C PRO A 6 -34.70 -7.87 -8.55
N ASP A 7 -34.12 -7.64 -9.71
CA ASP A 7 -32.86 -6.97 -10.01
C ASP A 7 -33.08 -5.43 -10.03
N PHE A 8 -32.34 -4.66 -9.21
CA PHE A 8 -32.41 -3.19 -9.22
C PHE A 8 -31.06 -2.58 -9.60
N ARG A 9 -30.90 -2.22 -10.87
CA ARG A 9 -29.82 -1.36 -11.36
C ARG A 9 -30.29 0.10 -11.41
N ARG A 10 -29.63 1.00 -10.67
CA ARG A 10 -29.77 2.45 -10.85
C ARG A 10 -28.55 3.04 -11.55
N LYS A 11 -28.77 3.57 -12.74
CA LYS A 11 -27.84 4.44 -13.50
C LYS A 11 -27.92 5.86 -12.92
N TRP A 12 -26.78 6.49 -12.67
CA TRP A 12 -26.69 7.93 -12.41
C TRP A 12 -25.90 8.59 -13.53
N SER A 13 -26.49 9.57 -14.20
CA SER A 13 -25.83 10.49 -15.12
C SER A 13 -25.40 11.74 -14.34
N CYS A 14 -24.15 12.16 -14.55
CA CYS A 14 -23.62 13.43 -14.06
C CYS A 14 -23.52 14.41 -15.23
N ARG A 15 -24.19 15.56 -15.13
CA ARG A 15 -23.82 16.78 -15.88
C ARG A 15 -24.16 17.97 -14.99
N GLY A 16 -23.12 18.69 -14.56
CA GLY A 16 -23.21 19.83 -13.65
C GLY A 16 -23.51 21.14 -14.34
N TYR A 17 -23.54 22.24 -13.59
CA TYR A 17 -23.17 23.59 -14.03
C TYR A 17 -22.88 24.49 -12.82
N MET A 18 -21.82 25.29 -12.93
CA MET A 18 -21.50 26.41 -12.05
C MET A 18 -22.25 27.66 -12.53
N SER A 19 -22.67 28.51 -11.59
CA SER A 19 -22.96 29.92 -11.91
C SER A 19 -22.62 30.82 -10.72
N ALA A 20 -21.91 31.89 -11.05
CA ALA A 20 -21.59 33.02 -10.20
C ALA A 20 -22.74 34.04 -10.22
N GLY A 21 -22.88 34.83 -9.15
CA GLY A 21 -23.84 35.94 -9.14
C GLY A 21 -23.87 36.67 -7.80
N ALA A 22 -23.05 37.72 -7.68
CA ALA A 22 -23.12 38.70 -6.62
C ALA A 22 -24.19 39.75 -6.94
N ALA A 23 -24.89 40.27 -5.93
CA ALA A 23 -25.43 41.63 -5.93
C ALA A 23 -25.77 42.08 -4.50
N MET A 24 -25.05 43.10 -4.02
CA MET A 24 -25.33 43.88 -2.82
C MET A 24 -26.39 44.94 -3.11
N VAL A 25 -27.23 45.25 -2.11
CA VAL A 25 -28.01 46.50 -2.05
C VAL A 25 -27.53 47.29 -0.84
N THR A 26 -26.96 48.46 -1.13
CA THR A 26 -26.44 49.47 -0.19
C THR A 26 -27.53 50.42 0.29
N ALA A 27 -27.51 50.79 1.56
CA ALA A 27 -28.10 52.03 2.07
C ALA A 27 -27.01 52.88 2.76
N VAL A 28 -26.97 54.16 2.38
CA VAL A 28 -25.92 55.15 2.65
C VAL A 28 -26.31 56.04 3.82
N LEU A 29 -25.35 56.42 4.66
CA LEU A 29 -25.34 57.68 5.41
C LEU A 29 -23.89 58.14 5.56
N GLY A 30 -23.60 59.35 5.09
CA GLY A 30 -22.24 59.84 4.88
C GLY A 30 -21.81 60.98 5.79
N LEU A 31 -20.65 61.52 5.38
CA LEU A 31 -20.14 62.89 5.55
C LEU A 31 -19.07 63.12 6.65
N SER A 32 -17.80 63.12 6.25
CA SER A 32 -16.77 64.07 6.73
C SER A 32 -15.65 64.22 5.67
N LEU A 33 -15.23 65.46 5.40
CA LEU A 33 -14.44 65.90 4.23
C LEU A 33 -12.91 65.70 4.32
N VAL A 34 -12.35 65.24 3.19
CA VAL A 34 -11.23 65.76 2.37
C VAL A 34 -9.95 66.32 3.04
N LEU A 35 -8.81 65.66 2.78
CA LEU A 35 -7.61 66.18 2.06
C LEU A 35 -6.45 65.17 2.21
N ALA A 36 -6.11 64.42 1.17
CA ALA A 36 -4.80 63.75 1.06
C ALA A 36 -4.44 63.50 -0.42
N GLU A 37 -3.20 63.87 -0.74
CA GLU A 37 -2.59 63.94 -2.06
C GLU A 37 -2.49 62.59 -2.80
N ARG A 38 -2.43 62.67 -4.14
CA ARG A 38 -2.04 61.57 -5.02
C ARG A 38 -0.54 61.28 -4.85
N ALA A 39 -0.19 60.16 -4.24
CA ALA A 39 1.16 59.62 -4.28
C ALA A 39 1.29 58.56 -5.40
N GLU A 40 2.19 58.82 -6.34
CA GLU A 40 2.66 57.86 -7.35
C GLU A 40 3.32 56.64 -6.67
N ALA A 41 2.85 55.44 -7.02
CA ALA A 41 3.42 54.20 -6.53
C ALA A 41 4.77 53.91 -7.22
N ARG A 42 5.87 54.06 -6.46
CA ARG A 42 7.18 53.48 -6.77
C ARG A 42 7.10 51.97 -6.79
N LYS A 43 7.61 51.36 -7.86
CA LYS A 43 7.84 49.91 -7.97
C LYS A 43 9.00 49.51 -7.05
N TYR A 44 8.71 48.90 -5.92
CA TYR A 44 9.66 48.09 -5.16
C TYR A 44 9.29 46.61 -5.33
N THR A 45 10.29 45.79 -5.66
CA THR A 45 10.21 44.33 -5.64
C THR A 45 10.39 43.86 -4.21
N SER A 46 9.34 43.32 -3.59
CA SER A 46 9.44 42.69 -2.26
C SER A 46 10.02 41.27 -2.35
N PRO A 47 10.83 40.85 -1.37
CA PRO A 47 11.35 39.50 -1.23
C PRO A 47 10.40 38.60 -0.42
N LEU A 48 10.37 37.31 -0.80
CA LEU A 48 9.95 36.14 0.00
C LEU A 48 8.51 36.11 0.55
N ASP A 49 7.69 35.31 -0.13
CA ASP A 49 6.35 34.89 0.26
C ASP A 49 6.44 33.61 1.13
N ILE A 50 6.27 33.75 2.46
CA ILE A 50 6.44 32.69 3.48
C ILE A 50 5.12 31.96 3.81
N PHE A 51 3.98 32.39 3.29
CA PHE A 51 2.71 31.68 3.45
C PHE A 51 2.08 31.48 2.08
N GLY A 52 2.36 30.33 1.46
CA GLY A 52 1.96 29.98 0.10
C GLY A 52 0.46 30.05 -0.16
N ILE A 53 -0.04 31.27 -0.39
CA ILE A 53 -1.38 31.59 -0.86
C ILE A 53 -1.20 32.41 -2.14
N ALA A 54 -0.59 31.79 -3.14
CA ALA A 54 -0.63 32.27 -4.51
C ALA A 54 -1.71 31.52 -5.28
N ALA A 55 -2.55 32.27 -6.02
CA ALA A 55 -3.57 31.72 -6.90
C ALA A 55 -2.95 30.73 -7.91
N PRO A 56 -3.64 29.62 -8.24
CA PRO A 56 -3.08 28.60 -9.11
C PRO A 56 -2.85 29.17 -10.53
N ARG A 57 -1.61 29.05 -11.01
CA ARG A 57 -1.29 29.28 -12.43
C ARG A 57 -2.05 28.24 -13.28
N PRO A 58 -2.68 28.63 -14.40
CA PRO A 58 -3.28 27.67 -15.31
C PRO A 58 -2.17 26.80 -15.90
N ARG A 59 -2.29 25.48 -15.73
CA ARG A 59 -1.42 24.51 -16.40
C ARG A 59 -1.69 24.56 -17.91
N PRO A 60 -0.66 24.43 -18.77
CA PRO A 60 -0.89 24.22 -20.20
C PRO A 60 -1.68 22.93 -20.41
N ALA A 61 -2.62 22.95 -21.36
CA ALA A 61 -3.42 21.79 -21.72
C ALA A 61 -2.51 20.62 -22.12
N VAL A 62 -2.72 19.48 -21.48
CA VAL A 62 -2.02 18.23 -21.80
C VAL A 62 -2.54 17.75 -23.15
N HIS A 63 -1.68 17.69 -24.16
CA HIS A 63 -2.01 17.00 -25.41
C HIS A 63 -2.28 15.52 -25.11
N SER A 64 -3.44 14.99 -25.51
CA SER A 64 -3.70 13.56 -25.43
C SER A 64 -2.78 12.84 -26.42
N ALA A 65 -1.72 12.22 -25.93
CA ALA A 65 -0.99 11.25 -26.73
C ALA A 65 -1.91 10.03 -26.93
N ARG A 66 -2.42 9.84 -28.16
CA ARG A 66 -3.03 8.57 -28.57
C ARG A 66 -1.91 7.55 -28.64
N ILE A 67 -1.79 6.71 -27.62
CA ILE A 67 -0.92 5.54 -27.63
C ILE A 67 -1.51 4.56 -28.65
N PRO A 68 -0.84 4.23 -29.77
CA PRO A 68 -1.35 3.23 -30.69
C PRO A 68 -1.30 1.86 -29.99
N LEU A 69 -2.44 1.17 -29.97
CA LEU A 69 -2.46 -0.24 -29.58
C LEU A 69 -1.59 -1.06 -30.53
N PRO A 70 -0.84 -2.06 -30.04
CA PRO A 70 -0.09 -2.97 -30.90
C PRO A 70 -1.05 -3.70 -31.85
N ARG A 71 -0.66 -3.79 -33.12
CA ARG A 71 -1.45 -4.48 -34.16
C ARG A 71 -1.58 -5.96 -33.82
N PRO A 72 -2.73 -6.61 -34.13
CA PRO A 72 -2.86 -8.05 -34.01
C PRO A 72 -1.84 -8.76 -34.92
N ARG A 73 -1.36 -9.92 -34.45
CA ARG A 73 -0.40 -10.78 -35.13
C ARG A 73 -0.94 -11.19 -36.52
N PRO A 74 -0.18 -11.07 -37.61
CA PRO A 74 -0.59 -11.56 -38.93
C PRO A 74 -0.84 -13.07 -38.90
N GLU A 75 -1.80 -13.56 -39.70
CA GLU A 75 -2.18 -14.98 -39.81
C GLU A 75 -1.09 -15.88 -40.41
N GLU A 76 0.05 -15.33 -40.82
CA GLU A 76 1.12 -16.04 -41.53
C GLU A 76 2.39 -16.31 -40.68
N ALA A 77 2.25 -16.33 -39.35
CA ALA A 77 3.31 -16.81 -38.46
C ALA A 77 3.17 -18.34 -38.26
N PRO A 78 4.22 -19.14 -38.51
CA PRO A 78 4.14 -20.59 -38.37
C PRO A 78 3.89 -20.98 -36.91
N LYS A 79 2.92 -21.88 -36.72
CA LYS A 79 2.65 -22.54 -35.43
C LYS A 79 3.85 -23.43 -35.09
N ALA A 80 4.33 -23.35 -33.86
CA ALA A 80 5.29 -24.30 -33.33
C ALA A 80 4.66 -25.70 -33.36
N SER A 81 5.24 -26.59 -34.16
CA SER A 81 4.98 -28.03 -34.15
C SER A 81 6.12 -28.71 -33.40
N ASP A 82 5.73 -29.51 -32.40
CA ASP A 82 6.54 -30.56 -31.81
C ASP A 82 7.01 -31.54 -32.90
N GLU A 83 8.32 -31.65 -33.15
CA GLU A 83 8.89 -32.90 -33.67
C GLU A 83 10.40 -32.99 -33.39
N ALA A 84 10.83 -34.18 -32.97
CA ALA A 84 12.19 -34.54 -32.61
C ALA A 84 13.13 -34.58 -33.85
N PRO A 85 14.44 -34.32 -33.71
CA PRO A 85 15.37 -34.52 -34.81
C PRO A 85 15.93 -35.96 -34.83
N PRO A 86 16.06 -36.58 -36.02
CA PRO A 86 16.76 -37.85 -36.19
C PRO A 86 18.27 -37.67 -36.31
N GLU A 87 18.97 -38.75 -36.00
CA GLU A 87 20.41 -38.97 -36.16
C GLU A 87 20.85 -38.89 -37.63
N ALA A 88 22.04 -38.34 -37.88
CA ALA A 88 22.89 -38.76 -38.99
C ALA A 88 24.36 -38.49 -38.67
N ASP A 89 25.14 -39.54 -38.87
CA ASP A 89 26.53 -39.80 -38.53
C ASP A 89 27.59 -38.79 -38.98
N GLY A 90 28.63 -38.68 -38.15
CA GLY A 90 29.93 -38.13 -38.52
C GLY A 90 30.97 -38.22 -37.39
N LYS A 91 31.86 -39.21 -37.44
CA LYS A 91 33.06 -39.35 -36.60
C LYS A 91 34.22 -39.88 -37.47
N PRO A 92 35.51 -39.84 -37.05
CA PRO A 92 36.21 -38.94 -36.11
C PRO A 92 37.61 -38.46 -36.59
N SER A 93 38.20 -37.57 -35.76
CA SER A 93 39.65 -37.42 -35.45
C SER A 93 40.56 -36.56 -36.35
N ALA A 94 41.21 -35.55 -35.77
CA ALA A 94 42.52 -35.69 -35.09
C ALA A 94 43.07 -34.35 -34.53
N ASP A 95 43.83 -34.48 -33.44
CA ASP A 95 44.47 -33.47 -32.58
C ASP A 95 45.37 -32.39 -33.22
N LYS A 96 45.40 -31.19 -32.61
CA LYS A 96 46.60 -30.67 -31.89
C LYS A 96 46.31 -29.43 -31.02
N PRO A 97 47.10 -29.20 -29.93
CA PRO A 97 46.76 -28.33 -28.81
C PRO A 97 47.30 -26.90 -29.00
N GLY A 98 46.46 -25.91 -28.75
CA GLY A 98 46.82 -24.49 -28.62
C GLY A 98 46.54 -24.04 -27.19
N ALA A 99 47.57 -23.53 -26.53
CA ALA A 99 47.56 -23.12 -25.15
C ALA A 99 46.63 -21.91 -24.91
N ASP A 100 45.47 -22.16 -24.30
CA ASP A 100 44.76 -21.15 -23.53
C ASP A 100 44.63 -21.64 -22.09
N LYS A 101 45.54 -21.11 -21.28
CA LYS A 101 45.54 -21.19 -19.82
C LYS A 101 44.15 -20.72 -19.35
N PRO A 102 43.37 -21.50 -18.59
CA PRO A 102 42.16 -20.97 -17.99
C PRO A 102 42.57 -19.81 -17.10
N ALA A 103 42.06 -18.61 -17.41
CA ALA A 103 42.13 -17.49 -16.50
C ALA A 103 41.43 -17.94 -15.23
N GLU A 104 42.24 -18.26 -14.22
CA GLU A 104 41.81 -18.51 -12.86
C GLU A 104 40.93 -17.32 -12.46
N ALA A 105 39.64 -17.57 -12.35
CA ALA A 105 38.68 -16.57 -11.93
C ALA A 105 39.17 -16.02 -10.59
N ALA A 106 39.64 -14.78 -10.60
CA ALA A 106 40.07 -14.10 -9.39
C ALA A 106 38.94 -14.19 -8.38
N VAL A 107 39.16 -14.98 -7.32
CA VAL A 107 38.27 -15.03 -6.16
C VAL A 107 38.06 -13.59 -5.75
N PRO A 108 36.82 -13.06 -5.75
CA PRO A 108 36.60 -11.67 -5.37
C PRO A 108 37.18 -11.48 -3.98
N ALA A 109 38.08 -10.50 -3.85
CA ALA A 109 38.71 -10.15 -2.58
C ALA A 109 37.61 -10.05 -1.52
N GLN A 110 37.71 -10.87 -0.48
CA GLN A 110 36.69 -10.94 0.57
C GLN A 110 36.57 -9.54 1.17
N LYS A 111 35.38 -8.93 1.04
CA LYS A 111 35.11 -7.63 1.64
C LYS A 111 35.45 -7.71 3.14
N PRO A 112 36.12 -6.71 3.73
CA PRO A 112 36.37 -6.70 5.16
C PRO A 112 35.04 -6.77 5.91
N VAL A 113 34.99 -7.60 6.94
CA VAL A 113 33.81 -7.75 7.80
C VAL A 113 33.47 -6.41 8.45
N SER A 114 32.18 -6.05 8.45
CA SER A 114 31.72 -4.79 9.03
C SER A 114 31.86 -4.79 10.55
N ALA A 115 31.92 -3.60 11.16
CA ALA A 115 31.91 -3.46 12.62
C ALA A 115 30.66 -4.10 13.25
N CYS A 116 29.51 -4.00 12.58
CA CYS A 116 28.29 -4.66 13.02
C CYS A 116 28.46 -6.18 13.04
N ARG A 117 29.03 -6.78 11.98
CA ARG A 117 29.19 -8.23 11.91
C ARG A 117 30.15 -8.76 12.97
N LEU A 118 31.19 -7.98 13.29
CA LEU A 118 32.11 -8.28 14.39
C LEU A 118 31.43 -8.21 15.76
N ALA A 119 30.49 -7.27 15.95
CA ALA A 119 29.73 -7.14 17.18
C ALA A 119 28.62 -8.20 17.32
N LEU A 120 28.00 -8.63 16.21
CA LEU A 120 26.95 -9.65 16.18
C LEU A 120 27.55 -11.05 16.22
N THR A 121 28.18 -11.41 17.33
CA THR A 121 28.83 -12.71 17.52
C THR A 121 27.80 -13.85 17.65
N GLU A 122 28.27 -15.09 17.51
CA GLU A 122 27.44 -16.29 17.72
C GLU A 122 26.93 -16.44 19.17
N GLU A 123 27.42 -15.62 20.10
CA GLU A 123 26.89 -15.52 21.47
C GLU A 123 25.66 -14.60 21.59
N ILE A 124 25.41 -13.80 20.55
CA ILE A 124 24.30 -12.85 20.47
C ILE A 124 23.25 -13.36 19.48
N ALA A 125 23.65 -13.80 18.29
CA ALA A 125 22.72 -14.28 17.28
C ALA A 125 23.38 -15.26 16.31
N ILE A 126 22.58 -16.22 15.84
CA ILE A 126 22.91 -17.07 14.68
C ILE A 126 22.40 -16.33 13.46
N ALA A 127 23.31 -15.65 12.77
CA ALA A 127 23.01 -14.77 11.66
C ALA A 127 24.08 -14.86 10.55
N PRO A 128 24.13 -15.96 9.78
CA PRO A 128 25.08 -16.07 8.68
C PRO A 128 24.95 -14.91 7.69
N SER A 129 26.11 -14.42 7.24
CA SER A 129 26.18 -13.38 6.22
C SER A 129 25.68 -13.93 4.88
N ILE A 130 24.95 -13.09 4.14
CA ILE A 130 24.52 -13.40 2.78
C ILE A 130 25.10 -12.37 1.81
N PRO A 131 25.19 -12.69 0.50
CA PRO A 131 25.68 -11.74 -0.49
C PRO A 131 24.85 -10.45 -0.54
N ASP A 132 25.48 -9.35 -0.94
CA ASP A 132 24.78 -8.09 -1.20
C ASP A 132 23.65 -8.32 -2.22
N ILE A 133 22.48 -7.76 -1.93
CA ILE A 133 21.35 -7.76 -2.87
C ILE A 133 21.30 -6.38 -3.51
N ARG A 134 21.27 -6.33 -4.85
CA ARG A 134 21.12 -5.09 -5.62
C ARG A 134 19.96 -5.26 -6.60
N GLY A 135 18.86 -4.56 -6.33
CA GLY A 135 17.68 -4.53 -7.18
C GLY A 135 17.31 -3.10 -7.60
N PRO A 136 16.22 -2.94 -8.38
CA PRO A 136 15.77 -1.64 -8.84
C PRO A 136 15.40 -0.71 -7.67
N GLY A 137 15.54 0.61 -7.87
CA GLY A 137 15.05 1.61 -6.91
C GLY A 137 15.71 1.58 -5.53
N ALA A 138 16.98 1.16 -5.44
CA ALA A 138 17.73 0.92 -4.21
C ALA A 138 17.28 -0.31 -3.41
N CYS A 139 16.61 -1.28 -4.05
CA CYS A 139 16.28 -2.53 -3.38
C CYS A 139 17.54 -3.32 -2.97
N GLY A 140 17.48 -3.91 -1.79
CA GLY A 140 18.51 -4.69 -1.16
C GLY A 140 19.44 -3.84 -0.31
N GLY A 141 20.69 -4.25 -0.27
CA GLY A 141 21.67 -3.66 0.60
C GLY A 141 22.97 -4.43 0.63
N GLU A 142 23.87 -3.87 1.41
CA GLU A 142 25.14 -4.47 1.78
C GLU A 142 25.09 -4.86 3.25
N ASP A 143 26.06 -5.68 3.68
CA ASP A 143 26.16 -6.18 5.06
C ASP A 143 24.88 -6.88 5.52
N LEU A 144 24.40 -7.78 4.65
CA LEU A 144 23.17 -8.53 4.86
C LEU A 144 23.44 -9.83 5.62
N VAL A 145 22.50 -10.20 6.47
CA VAL A 145 22.50 -11.44 7.23
C VAL A 145 21.15 -12.13 7.12
N ARG A 146 21.17 -13.46 7.28
CA ARG A 146 19.97 -14.27 7.49
C ARG A 146 19.86 -14.56 8.99
N LEU A 147 19.05 -13.80 9.71
CA LEU A 147 18.82 -13.99 11.14
C LEU A 147 17.96 -15.23 11.38
N GLU A 148 18.55 -16.28 11.94
CA GLU A 148 17.89 -17.56 12.21
C GLU A 148 17.49 -17.71 13.66
N ALA A 149 18.31 -17.21 14.58
CA ALA A 149 18.02 -17.23 16.01
C ALA A 149 18.76 -16.14 16.76
N VAL A 150 18.19 -15.71 17.87
CA VAL A 150 18.86 -14.86 18.86
C VAL A 150 19.24 -15.71 20.05
N VAL A 151 20.51 -15.65 20.45
CA VAL A 151 21.01 -16.36 21.63
C VAL A 151 20.77 -15.47 22.84
N LEU A 152 20.25 -16.02 23.93
CA LEU A 152 20.03 -15.33 25.20
C LEU A 152 21.28 -15.44 26.10
N PRO A 153 21.41 -14.61 27.16
CA PRO A 153 22.54 -14.70 28.10
C PRO A 153 22.73 -16.08 28.73
N ASP A 154 21.65 -16.84 28.92
CA ASP A 154 21.65 -18.21 29.44
C ASP A 154 21.89 -19.28 28.35
N LYS A 155 22.39 -18.87 27.18
CA LYS A 155 22.72 -19.69 26.00
C LYS A 155 21.53 -20.37 25.31
N ARG A 156 20.28 -20.11 25.74
CA ARG A 156 19.09 -20.58 25.03
C ARG A 156 18.87 -19.78 23.75
N LYS A 157 18.24 -20.40 22.77
CA LYS A 157 18.03 -19.83 21.44
C LYS A 157 16.56 -19.49 21.25
N VAL A 158 16.30 -18.24 20.91
CA VAL A 158 15.00 -17.77 20.40
C VAL A 158 15.04 -17.91 18.89
N THR A 159 14.28 -18.84 18.34
CA THR A 159 14.23 -19.06 16.88
C THR A 159 13.48 -17.90 16.22
N VAL A 160 13.96 -17.40 15.09
CA VAL A 160 13.23 -16.45 14.24
C VAL A 160 12.59 -17.24 13.10
N LYS A 161 11.26 -17.27 13.05
CA LYS A 161 10.53 -18.15 12.13
C LYS A 161 9.53 -17.36 11.28
N PRO A 162 9.66 -17.39 9.93
CA PRO A 162 10.81 -17.89 9.17
C PRO A 162 12.05 -17.03 9.43
N ALA A 163 13.24 -17.53 9.06
CA ALA A 163 14.49 -16.77 9.20
C ALA A 163 14.41 -15.45 8.40
N ALA A 164 14.86 -14.36 9.00
CA ALA A 164 14.70 -13.02 8.45
C ALA A 164 15.92 -12.58 7.64
N ILE A 165 15.71 -12.01 6.45
CA ILE A 165 16.78 -11.37 5.67
C ILE A 165 16.83 -9.91 6.06
N LEU A 166 17.93 -9.50 6.71
CA LEU A 166 18.07 -8.17 7.30
C LEU A 166 19.48 -7.61 7.04
N ARG A 167 19.61 -6.29 7.06
CA ARG A 167 20.90 -5.64 7.32
C ARG A 167 21.37 -6.01 8.71
N CYS A 168 22.68 -6.15 8.90
CA CYS A 168 23.27 -6.50 10.18
C CYS A 168 22.79 -5.58 11.31
N THR A 169 22.67 -4.27 11.06
CA THR A 169 22.21 -3.29 12.06
C THR A 169 20.78 -3.55 12.51
N MET A 170 19.89 -3.92 11.60
CA MET A 170 18.51 -4.28 11.93
C MET A 170 18.44 -5.60 12.69
N ALA A 171 19.22 -6.62 12.26
CA ALA A 171 19.33 -7.87 13.00
C ALA A 171 19.86 -7.67 14.43
N SER A 172 20.83 -6.76 14.60
CA SER A 172 21.38 -6.39 15.90
C SER A 172 20.34 -5.72 16.78
N ALA A 173 19.53 -4.79 16.24
CA ALA A 173 18.45 -4.15 16.98
C ALA A 173 17.38 -5.15 17.46
N ILE A 174 17.03 -6.13 16.62
CA ILE A 174 16.10 -7.21 16.97
C ILE A 174 16.69 -8.12 18.05
N ALA A 175 17.96 -8.51 17.93
CA ALA A 175 18.65 -9.32 18.95
C ALA A 175 18.68 -8.61 20.31
N ASP A 176 18.97 -7.31 20.30
CA ASP A 176 18.97 -6.49 21.50
C ASP A 176 17.58 -6.37 22.13
N TRP A 177 16.54 -6.16 21.33
CA TRP A 177 15.15 -6.10 21.81
C TRP A 177 14.71 -7.42 22.47
N LEU A 178 14.99 -8.55 21.81
CA LEU A 178 14.63 -9.87 22.34
C LEU A 178 15.36 -10.17 23.66
N ARG A 179 16.65 -9.84 23.73
CA ARG A 179 17.49 -10.11 24.91
C ARG A 179 17.18 -9.19 26.09
N LYS A 180 16.95 -7.90 25.84
CA LYS A 180 16.87 -6.87 26.90
C LYS A 180 15.44 -6.58 27.36
N ASP A 181 14.43 -6.77 26.50
CA ASP A 181 13.05 -6.42 26.84
C ASP A 181 12.15 -7.65 26.88
N MET A 182 12.15 -8.43 25.80
CA MET A 182 11.20 -9.54 25.70
C MET A 182 11.56 -10.68 26.63
N ALA A 183 12.84 -11.01 26.81
CA ALA A 183 13.25 -12.11 27.69
C ALA A 183 12.89 -11.84 29.18
N PRO A 184 13.13 -10.64 29.74
CA PRO A 184 12.60 -10.27 31.04
C PRO A 184 11.07 -10.26 31.10
N LEU A 185 10.39 -9.77 30.05
CA LEU A 185 8.93 -9.80 30.00
C LEU A 185 8.38 -11.23 30.09
N ALA A 186 8.90 -12.17 29.29
CA ALA A 186 8.53 -13.57 29.36
C ALA A 186 8.78 -14.17 30.74
N THR A 187 9.91 -13.81 31.37
CA THR A 187 10.25 -14.24 32.74
C THR A 187 9.21 -13.75 33.75
N SER A 188 8.75 -12.49 33.62
CA SER A 188 7.69 -11.94 34.49
C SER A 188 6.34 -12.64 34.32
N LEU A 189 6.12 -13.31 33.18
CA LEU A 189 4.95 -14.16 32.90
C LEU A 189 5.17 -15.61 33.34
N GLY A 190 6.25 -15.90 34.08
CA GLY A 190 6.56 -17.26 34.56
C GLY A 190 7.02 -18.21 33.46
N SER A 191 7.50 -17.68 32.33
CA SER A 191 7.91 -18.46 31.17
C SER A 191 9.18 -17.90 30.55
N THR A 192 9.53 -18.37 29.36
CA THR A 192 10.69 -17.90 28.62
C THR A 192 10.39 -17.91 27.13
N ILE A 193 11.12 -17.13 26.34
CA ILE A 193 10.89 -17.06 24.90
C ILE A 193 11.46 -18.30 24.20
N GLY A 194 10.69 -18.87 23.27
CA GLY A 194 11.15 -19.92 22.36
C GLY A 194 11.23 -19.47 20.89
N GLU A 195 10.29 -18.64 20.42
CA GLU A 195 10.20 -18.27 19.00
C GLU A 195 9.70 -16.82 18.82
N LEU A 196 10.30 -16.11 17.87
CA LEU A 196 9.81 -14.88 17.28
C LEU A 196 9.07 -15.23 15.98
N ASP A 197 7.78 -14.93 15.92
CA ASP A 197 6.93 -15.14 14.73
C ASP A 197 7.11 -13.96 13.77
N ASN A 198 8.01 -14.16 12.82
CA ASN A 198 8.33 -13.22 11.75
C ASN A 198 7.26 -13.34 10.65
N PHE A 199 6.67 -12.22 10.26
CA PHE A 199 5.66 -12.18 9.22
C PHE A 199 6.25 -11.80 7.85
N ASP A 200 7.11 -10.79 7.82
CA ASP A 200 7.82 -10.34 6.61
C ASP A 200 9.14 -9.68 7.03
N SER A 201 10.18 -9.82 6.20
CA SER A 201 11.51 -9.24 6.47
C SER A 201 12.09 -8.53 5.25
N PHE A 202 12.09 -9.20 4.10
CA PHE A 202 12.65 -8.66 2.86
C PHE A 202 11.72 -8.88 1.67
N GLU A 203 11.29 -7.78 1.06
CA GLU A 203 10.52 -7.81 -0.19
C GLU A 203 10.82 -6.56 -1.03
N CYS A 204 11.33 -6.73 -2.25
CA CYS A 204 11.62 -5.64 -3.19
C CYS A 204 10.35 -4.99 -3.74
N ARG A 205 9.73 -4.10 -2.96
CA ARG A 205 8.51 -3.38 -3.36
C ARG A 205 8.42 -1.96 -2.83
N GLY A 206 7.58 -1.16 -3.48
CA GLY A 206 7.13 0.12 -2.96
C GLY A 206 6.36 -0.02 -1.65
N ARG A 207 6.36 1.04 -0.85
CA ARG A 207 5.55 1.14 0.39
C ARG A 207 4.09 0.81 0.08
N ASN A 208 3.46 0.06 0.98
CA ASN A 208 2.05 -0.32 0.88
C ASN A 208 1.70 -1.06 -0.43
N ARG A 209 2.69 -1.67 -1.10
CA ARG A 209 2.56 -2.33 -2.41
C ARG A 209 2.05 -1.38 -3.52
N VAL A 210 2.23 -0.07 -3.36
CA VAL A 210 1.82 0.94 -4.33
C VAL A 210 2.94 1.15 -5.36
N VAL A 211 2.62 0.96 -6.64
CA VAL A 211 3.57 1.18 -7.75
C VAL A 211 3.94 2.66 -7.83
N GLY A 212 5.25 2.93 -7.92
CA GLY A 212 5.79 4.29 -7.98
C GLY A 212 5.90 5.00 -6.62
N ALA A 213 5.46 4.38 -5.52
CA ALA A 213 5.73 4.88 -4.18
C ALA A 213 7.22 4.74 -3.82
N LEU A 214 7.63 5.45 -2.76
CA LEU A 214 8.96 5.26 -2.16
C LEU A 214 9.19 3.78 -1.82
N LEU A 215 10.43 3.32 -1.94
CA LEU A 215 10.82 1.96 -1.57
C LEU A 215 10.49 1.69 -0.08
N SER A 216 9.90 0.53 0.19
CA SER A 216 9.67 0.06 1.57
C SER A 216 11.00 -0.20 2.29
N GLU A 217 11.01 -0.07 3.61
CA GLU A 217 12.19 -0.47 4.40
C GLU A 217 12.40 -2.00 4.35
N HIS A 218 11.35 -2.80 4.13
CA HIS A 218 11.50 -4.23 3.77
C HIS A 218 12.32 -4.40 2.49
N GLY A 219 12.10 -3.54 1.49
CA GLY A 219 12.88 -3.55 0.26
C GLY A 219 14.34 -3.18 0.50
N LYS A 220 14.69 -2.58 1.64
CA LYS A 220 16.07 -2.28 2.03
C LYS A 220 16.65 -3.30 3.01
N ALA A 221 15.94 -4.39 3.30
CA ALA A 221 16.26 -5.33 4.39
C ALA A 221 16.42 -4.62 5.75
N ASN A 222 15.68 -3.54 5.97
CA ASN A 222 15.81 -2.66 7.14
C ASN A 222 14.52 -2.61 7.99
N ALA A 223 13.65 -3.61 7.82
CA ALA A 223 12.39 -3.74 8.54
C ALA A 223 12.06 -5.20 8.87
N LEU A 224 11.20 -5.38 9.86
CA LEU A 224 10.66 -6.66 10.26
C LEU A 224 9.19 -6.49 10.68
N ASP A 225 8.32 -7.32 10.14
CA ASP A 225 6.93 -7.43 10.57
C ASP A 225 6.82 -8.60 11.55
N VAL A 226 6.22 -8.36 12.72
CA VAL A 226 6.13 -9.35 13.79
C VAL A 226 4.66 -9.59 14.14
N ARG A 227 4.28 -10.87 14.29
CA ARG A 227 2.93 -11.25 14.74
C ARG A 227 2.86 -11.52 16.23
N GLY A 228 3.89 -12.16 16.77
CA GLY A 228 3.90 -12.59 18.15
C GLY A 228 5.19 -13.25 18.60
N ILE A 229 5.22 -13.58 19.87
CA ILE A 229 6.30 -14.32 20.51
C ILE A 229 5.73 -15.61 21.10
N LYS A 230 6.27 -16.77 20.73
CA LYS A 230 5.91 -18.03 21.36
C LYS A 230 6.80 -18.29 22.55
N LEU A 231 6.17 -18.69 23.65
CA LEU A 231 6.82 -19.00 24.91
C LEU A 231 7.05 -20.51 25.04
N ALA A 232 8.04 -20.88 25.85
CA ALA A 232 8.42 -22.29 26.05
C ALA A 232 7.31 -23.14 26.70
N ASN A 233 6.38 -22.51 27.42
CA ASN A 233 5.21 -23.18 28.02
C ASN A 233 4.04 -23.37 27.04
N GLY A 234 4.23 -23.09 25.75
CA GLY A 234 3.21 -23.24 24.71
C GLY A 234 2.26 -22.05 24.57
N GLN A 235 2.31 -21.07 25.49
CA GLN A 235 1.57 -19.82 25.34
C GLN A 235 2.22 -18.94 24.26
N SER A 236 1.47 -17.99 23.72
CA SER A 236 1.98 -17.01 22.76
C SER A 236 1.56 -15.61 23.18
N ILE A 237 2.49 -14.66 23.14
CA ILE A 237 2.21 -13.23 23.23
C ILE A 237 1.81 -12.78 21.82
N GLY A 238 0.51 -12.86 21.52
CA GLY A 238 -0.06 -12.28 20.30
C GLY A 238 -0.11 -10.77 20.44
N LEU A 239 0.57 -10.05 19.54
CA LEU A 239 0.75 -8.61 19.73
C LEU A 239 -0.46 -7.79 19.26
N THR A 240 -1.20 -8.29 18.26
CA THR A 240 -2.47 -7.72 17.80
C THR A 240 -3.69 -8.42 18.41
N ASP A 241 -3.48 -9.47 19.20
CA ASP A 241 -4.55 -10.23 19.87
C ASP A 241 -5.14 -9.42 21.03
N ARG A 242 -6.40 -9.01 20.89
CA ARG A 242 -7.10 -8.21 21.90
C ARG A 242 -7.44 -9.01 23.16
N THR A 243 -7.41 -10.33 23.10
CA THR A 243 -7.61 -11.21 24.27
C THR A 243 -6.35 -11.31 25.13
N MET A 244 -5.18 -10.97 24.58
CA MET A 244 -3.94 -10.84 25.34
C MET A 244 -4.04 -9.66 26.31
N SER A 245 -3.44 -9.83 27.49
CA SER A 245 -3.35 -8.78 28.51
C SER A 245 -2.89 -7.46 27.88
N ARG A 246 -3.69 -6.41 28.11
CA ARG A 246 -3.39 -5.06 27.62
C ARG A 246 -2.08 -4.55 28.19
N GLU A 247 -1.82 -4.77 29.48
CA GLU A 247 -0.57 -4.37 30.13
C GLU A 247 0.65 -5.02 29.45
N VAL A 248 0.56 -6.31 29.09
CA VAL A 248 1.63 -7.00 28.38
C VAL A 248 1.87 -6.35 27.01
N ARG A 249 0.80 -6.08 26.24
CA ARG A 249 0.92 -5.43 24.93
C ARG A 249 1.46 -4.01 25.02
N GLU A 250 1.07 -3.23 26.04
CA GLU A 250 1.61 -1.90 26.31
C GLU A 250 3.10 -1.94 26.67
N ARG A 251 3.54 -2.92 27.48
CA ARG A 251 4.99 -3.12 27.74
C ARG A 251 5.76 -3.41 26.45
N VAL A 252 5.21 -4.24 25.57
CA VAL A 252 5.83 -4.47 24.26
C VAL A 252 5.88 -3.20 23.43
N LEU A 253 4.76 -2.46 23.31
CA LEU A 253 4.68 -1.17 22.63
C LEU A 253 5.80 -0.21 23.10
N HIS A 254 5.93 -0.02 24.42
CA HIS A 254 6.98 0.84 24.97
C HIS A 254 8.38 0.35 24.60
N SER A 255 8.63 -0.96 24.67
CA SER A 255 9.94 -1.54 24.32
C SER A 255 10.33 -1.31 22.86
N VAL A 256 9.39 -1.48 21.92
CA VAL A 256 9.68 -1.32 20.49
C VAL A 256 9.83 0.16 20.13
N CYS A 257 8.98 1.04 20.67
CA CYS A 257 9.05 2.47 20.38
C CYS A 257 10.32 3.14 20.92
N ALA A 258 10.91 2.60 21.99
CA ALA A 258 12.21 3.05 22.49
C ALA A 258 13.36 2.70 21.52
N ARG A 259 13.24 1.63 20.71
CA ARG A 259 14.33 1.08 19.91
C ARG A 259 14.27 1.38 18.42
N PHE A 260 13.09 1.26 17.83
CA PHE A 260 12.90 1.39 16.39
C PHE A 260 12.50 2.82 16.02
N SER A 261 12.90 3.28 14.83
CA SER A 261 12.54 4.62 14.35
C SER A 261 11.12 4.66 13.79
N THR A 262 10.58 3.50 13.40
CA THR A 262 9.18 3.37 12.99
C THR A 262 8.61 2.12 13.65
N VAL A 263 7.48 2.31 14.31
CA VAL A 263 6.61 1.25 14.81
C VAL A 263 5.22 1.53 14.29
N LEU A 264 4.68 0.64 13.45
CA LEU A 264 3.31 0.71 12.95
C LEU A 264 2.58 -0.56 13.39
N GLY A 265 1.38 -0.42 13.93
CA GLY A 265 0.50 -1.52 14.28
C GLY A 265 -0.97 -1.11 14.14
N PRO A 266 -1.89 -1.83 14.80
CA PRO A 266 -3.32 -1.52 14.73
C PRO A 266 -3.63 -0.03 14.94
N GLY A 267 -4.45 0.54 14.06
CA GLY A 267 -4.82 1.96 14.09
C GLY A 267 -3.81 2.94 13.46
N SER A 268 -2.67 2.49 12.95
CA SER A 268 -1.77 3.34 12.15
C SER A 268 -2.27 3.50 10.72
N ASP A 269 -2.49 2.38 10.04
CA ASP A 269 -3.17 2.26 8.76
C ASP A 269 -3.70 0.82 8.58
N TRP A 270 -4.47 0.58 7.52
CA TRP A 270 -5.11 -0.70 7.28
C TRP A 270 -4.15 -1.85 6.96
N TYR A 271 -2.89 -1.57 6.60
CA TYR A 271 -1.91 -2.61 6.28
C TYR A 271 -1.31 -3.26 7.51
N HIS A 272 -1.40 -2.61 8.69
CA HIS A 272 -0.73 -3.04 9.92
C HIS A 272 -1.73 -3.43 11.03
N GLU A 273 -2.92 -3.91 10.68
CA GLU A 273 -3.95 -4.28 11.66
C GLU A 273 -3.73 -5.67 12.29
N ASP A 274 -2.97 -6.56 11.63
CA ASP A 274 -2.76 -7.94 12.08
C ASP A 274 -1.32 -8.24 12.54
N HIS A 275 -0.39 -7.29 12.40
CA HIS A 275 1.00 -7.39 12.81
C HIS A 275 1.56 -6.02 13.23
N ILE A 276 2.82 -5.98 13.67
CA ILE A 276 3.56 -4.76 13.95
C ILE A 276 4.79 -4.69 13.06
N HIS A 277 4.90 -3.57 12.35
CA HIS A 277 6.04 -3.22 11.53
C HIS A 277 7.09 -2.47 12.36
N LEU A 278 8.33 -2.92 12.28
CA LEU A 278 9.48 -2.35 12.96
C LEU A 278 10.54 -1.99 11.93
N ASP A 279 11.03 -0.75 11.89
CA ASP A 279 12.14 -0.36 11.00
C ASP A 279 13.14 0.62 11.64
N LEU A 280 14.28 0.77 10.96
CA LEU A 280 15.34 1.74 11.27
C LEU A 280 15.45 2.84 10.18
N ALA A 281 14.32 3.26 9.59
CA ALA A 281 14.26 4.34 8.63
C ALA A 281 14.84 5.66 9.19
N GLN A 282 15.88 6.16 8.54
CA GLN A 282 16.42 7.48 8.84
C GLN A 282 15.53 8.57 8.24
N ARG A 283 15.18 9.56 9.06
CA ARG A 283 14.37 10.72 8.68
C ARG A 283 15.08 12.01 9.07
N ARG A 284 14.65 13.12 8.49
CA ARG A 284 15.18 14.44 8.85
C ARG A 284 14.94 14.70 10.34
N ASN A 285 15.97 15.22 11.02
CA ASN A 285 15.98 15.52 12.46
C ASN A 285 15.68 14.30 13.35
N ASP A 286 16.07 13.09 12.92
CA ASP A 286 15.85 11.84 13.65
C ASP A 286 14.38 11.61 14.07
N TYR A 287 13.44 12.10 13.27
CA TYR A 287 12.02 11.94 13.55
C TYR A 287 11.63 10.46 13.62
N ARG A 288 10.93 10.09 14.70
CA ARG A 288 10.47 8.72 14.98
C ARG A 288 8.96 8.64 14.93
N ILE A 289 8.45 7.50 14.48
CA ILE A 289 7.03 7.19 14.41
C ILE A 289 6.76 6.01 15.35
N CYS A 290 5.83 6.18 16.28
CA CYS A 290 5.31 5.13 17.13
C CYS A 290 3.79 5.21 17.08
N GLN A 291 3.18 4.42 16.21
CA GLN A 291 1.73 4.40 15.97
C GLN A 291 1.23 2.97 16.07
N TRP A 292 0.75 2.60 17.26
CA TRP A 292 0.13 1.31 17.49
C TRP A 292 -0.83 1.45 18.68
N ASN A 293 -2.12 1.35 18.38
CA ASN A 293 -3.17 1.42 19.37
C ASN A 293 -3.35 0.05 20.02
N VAL A 294 -3.25 0.02 21.36
CA VAL A 294 -3.48 -1.19 22.15
C VAL A 294 -4.96 -1.27 22.49
N TRP A 295 -5.73 -1.94 21.64
CA TRP A 295 -7.18 -2.06 21.81
C TRP A 295 -7.56 -2.96 23.00
N ASP A 296 -8.61 -2.57 23.73
CA ASP A 296 -9.24 -3.43 24.73
C ASP A 296 -9.94 -4.63 24.06
N PRO A 297 -10.19 -5.74 24.76
CA PRO A 297 -11.00 -6.84 24.24
C PRO A 297 -12.34 -6.37 23.69
N LEU A 298 -12.85 -7.04 22.66
CA LEU A 298 -14.26 -6.83 22.26
C LEU A 298 -15.17 -7.30 23.39
N PRO A 299 -16.33 -6.63 23.60
CA PRO A 299 -17.29 -7.11 24.57
C PRO A 299 -17.76 -8.51 24.18
N GLN A 300 -17.81 -9.43 25.15
CA GLN A 300 -18.21 -10.83 24.92
C GLN A 300 -19.65 -10.93 24.39
N VAL A 301 -20.49 -10.01 24.83
CA VAL A 301 -21.85 -9.84 24.32
C VAL A 301 -21.84 -8.64 23.39
N ALA A 302 -22.20 -8.86 22.13
CA ALA A 302 -22.40 -7.77 21.20
C ALA A 302 -23.43 -6.81 21.82
N PRO A 303 -23.15 -5.49 21.84
CA PRO A 303 -24.16 -4.52 22.23
C PRO A 303 -25.41 -4.79 21.39
N LEU A 304 -26.57 -4.86 22.05
CA LEU A 304 -27.82 -5.04 21.34
C LEU A 304 -27.88 -3.96 20.25
N LEU A 305 -28.11 -4.39 19.01
CA LEU A 305 -28.37 -3.43 17.94
C LEU A 305 -29.49 -2.51 18.44
N PRO A 306 -29.39 -1.19 18.24
CA PRO A 306 -30.49 -0.29 18.53
C PRO A 306 -31.76 -0.87 17.89
N ALA A 307 -32.87 -0.82 18.62
CA ALA A 307 -34.15 -1.28 18.09
C ALA A 307 -34.37 -0.68 16.70
N GLU A 308 -34.94 -1.47 15.78
CA GLU A 308 -35.33 -0.94 14.48
C GLU A 308 -36.15 0.32 14.69
N ARG A 309 -35.89 1.35 13.87
CA ARG A 309 -36.63 2.59 13.97
C ARG A 309 -38.12 2.26 13.79
N PRO A 310 -39.00 2.68 14.71
CA PRO A 310 -40.44 2.50 14.53
C PRO A 310 -40.91 3.09 13.20
N GLU A 311 -41.86 2.44 12.53
CA GLU A 311 -42.41 2.94 11.25
C GLU A 311 -43.05 4.34 11.42
N GLU A 312 -43.60 4.64 12.59
CA GLU A 312 -44.14 5.97 12.94
C GLU A 312 -43.08 7.04 13.21
N ALA A 313 -41.79 6.69 13.28
CA ALA A 313 -40.76 7.68 13.56
C ALA A 313 -40.59 8.64 12.37
N PRO A 314 -40.45 9.95 12.64
CA PRO A 314 -40.34 10.94 11.57
C PRO A 314 -39.14 10.64 10.66
N PRO A 315 -39.26 10.94 9.35
CA PRO A 315 -38.19 10.70 8.40
C PRO A 315 -36.91 11.36 8.89
N ARG A 316 -35.79 10.66 8.70
CA ARG A 316 -34.46 11.14 9.11
C ARG A 316 -34.25 12.50 8.42
N GLU A 317 -34.04 13.55 9.19
CA GLU A 317 -33.63 14.84 8.63
C GLU A 317 -32.30 14.64 7.90
N VAL A 318 -32.40 14.56 6.59
CA VAL A 318 -31.24 14.61 5.69
C VAL A 318 -31.02 16.08 5.38
N ALA A 319 -29.77 16.53 5.49
CA ALA A 319 -29.41 17.91 5.20
C ALA A 319 -30.05 18.36 3.87
N ALA A 320 -30.89 19.39 3.96
CA ALA A 320 -31.74 19.82 2.84
C ALA A 320 -30.89 20.10 1.60
N LYS A 321 -31.23 19.44 0.48
CA LYS A 321 -30.79 19.89 -0.84
C LYS A 321 -31.56 21.17 -1.17
N PRO A 322 -30.90 22.24 -1.63
CA PRO A 322 -31.59 23.50 -1.93
C PRO A 322 -32.61 23.29 -3.06
N GLU A 323 -33.85 23.72 -2.81
CA GLU A 323 -34.98 23.66 -3.73
C GLU A 323 -34.77 24.62 -4.91
N VAL A 324 -34.85 24.10 -6.14
CA VAL A 324 -34.92 24.92 -7.36
C VAL A 324 -36.37 25.35 -7.57
N LYS A 325 -36.66 26.65 -7.47
CA LYS A 325 -37.96 27.24 -7.83
C LYS A 325 -38.20 27.13 -9.35
N PRO A 326 -39.45 26.89 -9.80
CA PRO A 326 -39.77 26.86 -11.22
C PRO A 326 -39.87 28.29 -11.76
N GLU A 327 -38.96 28.69 -12.64
CA GLU A 327 -39.12 29.92 -13.42
C GLU A 327 -40.13 29.72 -14.55
N ALA A 328 -40.97 30.74 -14.72
CA ALA A 328 -42.08 30.81 -15.64
C ALA A 328 -41.63 30.79 -17.11
N LYS A 329 -42.44 30.12 -17.94
CA LYS A 329 -42.36 30.18 -19.41
C LYS A 329 -42.65 31.61 -19.90
N PRO A 330 -41.97 32.07 -20.96
CA PRO A 330 -42.55 32.97 -21.93
C PRO A 330 -42.89 32.24 -23.24
N GLU A 331 -43.72 32.91 -24.02
CA GLU A 331 -44.66 32.41 -25.02
C GLU A 331 -44.06 32.10 -26.42
N ALA A 332 -44.86 31.36 -27.19
CA ALA A 332 -44.71 31.02 -28.62
C ALA A 332 -44.81 32.27 -29.53
N LYS A 333 -44.38 32.38 -30.81
CA LYS A 333 -44.24 31.55 -32.04
C LYS A 333 -43.63 32.53 -33.14
N PRO A 334 -43.43 32.25 -34.47
CA PRO A 334 -43.77 31.07 -35.29
C PRO A 334 -42.72 30.55 -36.32
N GLU A 335 -43.00 29.32 -36.75
CA GLU A 335 -42.79 28.59 -38.03
C GLU A 335 -41.82 29.08 -39.13
N GLU A 336 -41.00 28.16 -39.64
CA GLU A 336 -41.04 27.75 -41.06
C GLU A 336 -40.61 26.28 -41.24
N LYS A 337 -41.32 25.58 -42.13
CA LYS A 337 -41.25 24.14 -42.45
C LYS A 337 -40.46 23.90 -43.73
N GLU A 338 -39.95 22.67 -43.89
CA GLU A 338 -39.96 21.80 -45.10
C GLU A 338 -39.03 20.61 -44.79
N GLY A 339 -39.28 19.32 -45.04
CA GLY A 339 -40.34 18.46 -45.59
C GLY A 339 -39.82 17.01 -45.34
N ALA A 340 -40.64 16.04 -44.92
CA ALA A 340 -41.29 15.02 -45.78
C ALA A 340 -40.25 14.11 -46.50
N ASP A 341 -40.22 12.77 -46.45
CA ASP A 341 -41.24 11.71 -46.50
C ASP A 341 -40.62 10.42 -45.87
N ASP A 342 -41.28 9.51 -45.16
CA ASP A 342 -42.48 8.65 -45.35
C ASP A 342 -42.19 7.22 -45.86
N GLU A 343 -42.91 6.28 -45.24
CA GLU A 343 -43.22 4.88 -45.59
C GLU A 343 -42.12 3.79 -45.65
N ALA A 344 -42.16 2.74 -44.80
CA ALA A 344 -43.04 1.54 -44.82
C ALA A 344 -42.58 0.51 -45.89
N VAL A 345 -42.39 -0.78 -45.60
CA VAL A 345 -43.39 -1.88 -45.47
C VAL A 345 -42.59 -3.14 -45.10
N GLU A 346 -42.83 -3.79 -43.95
CA GLU A 346 -43.68 -4.99 -43.77
C GLU A 346 -43.11 -6.31 -44.35
N LYS A 347 -42.73 -7.25 -43.48
CA LYS A 347 -43.41 -8.54 -43.15
C LYS A 347 -43.10 -9.71 -44.10
N SER A 348 -42.61 -10.81 -43.51
CA SER A 348 -43.22 -12.14 -43.72
C SER A 348 -42.83 -13.11 -42.60
N ALA A 349 -43.78 -13.96 -42.24
CA ALA A 349 -43.83 -14.80 -41.05
C ALA A 349 -43.26 -16.21 -41.27
N ALA A 350 -43.00 -16.89 -40.15
CA ALA A 350 -42.77 -18.34 -40.06
C ALA A 350 -44.02 -19.16 -40.45
N PRO A 351 -43.97 -20.51 -40.53
CA PRO A 351 -44.26 -21.29 -39.32
C PRO A 351 -43.66 -22.73 -39.20
N ALA A 352 -43.77 -23.24 -37.97
CA ALA A 352 -44.19 -24.60 -37.53
C ALA A 352 -43.28 -25.86 -37.62
N LYS A 353 -42.90 -26.29 -36.41
CA LYS A 353 -42.83 -27.64 -35.78
C LYS A 353 -43.29 -28.89 -36.57
N SER A 354 -42.53 -29.99 -36.42
CA SER A 354 -43.06 -31.34 -36.16
C SER A 354 -42.05 -32.21 -35.38
N SER A 355 -42.55 -32.86 -34.33
CA SER A 355 -41.92 -33.93 -33.54
C SER A 355 -42.36 -35.32 -34.03
N VAL A 356 -41.61 -36.38 -33.67
CA VAL A 356 -41.88 -37.86 -33.64
C VAL A 356 -40.73 -38.60 -34.35
N LYS A 357 -40.14 -39.76 -33.97
CA LYS A 357 -40.02 -40.69 -32.81
C LYS A 357 -39.30 -41.95 -33.37
N LYS A 358 -38.59 -42.72 -32.51
CA LYS A 358 -38.01 -44.08 -32.75
C LYS A 358 -36.78 -44.12 -33.68
N ASP A 359 -35.71 -44.88 -33.41
CA ASP A 359 -35.45 -46.01 -32.49
C ASP A 359 -34.18 -45.80 -31.65
#